data_AF-A0A2R2IZQ6-F1
#
_entry.id   AF-A0A2R2IZQ6-F1
#
_cell.length_a   1.000
_cell.length_b   1.000
_cell.length_c   1.000
_cell.angle_alpha   90.00
_cell.angle_beta   90.00
_cell.angle_gamma   90.00
#
_symmetry.space_group_name_H-M   'P 1'
#
loop_
_entity.id
_entity.type
_entity.pdbx_description
1 polymer ?
#
loop_
_entity_poly.entity_id
_entity_poly.type
_entity_poly.pdbx_seq_one_letter_code
_entity_poly.pdbx_strand_id
1 'polypeptide(L)'
;MDERNQNQNVQGDFNGQLANGNINNHIYSGQDRERLTAAEVWPIKLKGRQLIDLLGKDSVEVWGPLKEILGEGHNELFRDQEKAAHAILDLWIAQAERQDEASAGQQADLLIQLSELKAKYTEAQSTEKKLRKQHAETTERLRHAQQAYSSLEQLHRQQTASLNTLSHQLRQAQEATPRAHACTSCYAATHKLASTRKGLVTACVMAGLAIAVSVVLGYSNYQASKRASTAEMLVRSCEFHGKAYSIGSIIDNPQADDVQCVASPQGGQPNWQTIKPTKRAAQHSAPAKSRAKHARHAPAHSVPAQPTEQETEAVVPESNPQLF
;
A
#
# COMPACT_ATOMS: atom_id res chain seq x y z
N MET A 1 -4.64 -17.35 -51.90
CA MET A 1 -4.63 -18.03 -50.58
C MET A 1 -4.52 -16.92 -49.57
N ASP A 2 -5.70 -16.41 -49.17
CA ASP A 2 -5.87 -15.24 -48.31
C ASP A 2 -5.87 -15.66 -46.84
N GLU A 3 -4.96 -15.09 -46.03
CA GLU A 3 -5.04 -15.13 -44.57
C GLU A 3 -5.09 -13.70 -44.03
N ARG A 4 -6.32 -13.19 -43.85
CA ARG A 4 -6.60 -11.97 -43.10
C ARG A 4 -6.65 -12.33 -41.62
N ASN A 5 -5.62 -11.94 -40.88
CA ASN A 5 -5.57 -12.03 -39.44
C ASN A 5 -6.44 -10.91 -38.83
N GLN A 6 -7.60 -11.28 -38.28
CA GLN A 6 -8.54 -10.38 -37.62
C GLN A 6 -8.04 -10.02 -36.21
N ASN A 7 -7.52 -8.81 -36.06
CA ASN A 7 -7.39 -8.16 -34.75
C ASN A 7 -8.79 -7.72 -34.29
N GLN A 8 -9.43 -8.48 -33.39
CA GLN A 8 -10.63 -8.03 -32.69
C GLN A 8 -10.23 -7.12 -31.52
N ASN A 9 -10.33 -5.82 -31.73
CA ASN A 9 -10.40 -4.83 -30.66
C ASN A 9 -11.77 -4.97 -29.98
N VAL A 10 -11.80 -5.42 -28.73
CA VAL A 10 -13.01 -5.34 -27.89
C VAL A 10 -13.03 -3.96 -27.24
N GLN A 11 -13.69 -3.01 -27.91
CA GLN A 11 -14.10 -1.74 -27.33
C GLN A 11 -15.45 -1.95 -26.64
N GLY A 12 -15.42 -2.17 -25.32
CA GLY A 12 -16.62 -2.21 -24.49
C GLY A 12 -16.98 -0.82 -23.99
N ASP A 13 -18.07 -0.29 -24.55
CA ASP A 13 -18.76 0.93 -24.09
C ASP A 13 -19.49 0.61 -22.78
N PHE A 14 -19.05 1.20 -21.66
CA PHE A 14 -19.72 1.09 -20.35
C PHE A 14 -20.24 2.46 -19.92
N ASN A 15 -21.15 3.02 -20.71
CA ASN A 15 -21.97 4.15 -20.30
C ASN A 15 -23.45 3.75 -20.23
N GLY A 16 -23.96 3.66 -19.00
CA GLY A 16 -25.37 3.92 -18.71
C GLY A 16 -26.19 2.72 -18.23
N GLN A 17 -26.35 2.61 -16.90
CA GLN A 17 -27.48 2.04 -16.14
C GLN A 17 -26.96 1.79 -14.69
N LEU A 18 -27.42 2.40 -13.60
CA LEU A 18 -28.76 2.82 -13.19
C LEU A 18 -28.69 3.97 -12.17
N ALA A 19 -29.57 4.95 -12.35
CA ALA A 19 -29.95 5.91 -11.34
C ALA A 19 -30.92 5.27 -10.31
N ASN A 20 -30.86 5.75 -9.07
CA ASN A 20 -31.84 5.62 -7.99
C ASN A 20 -32.27 4.21 -7.52
N GLY A 21 -31.80 3.83 -6.31
CA GLY A 21 -32.54 2.91 -5.45
C GLY A 21 -31.67 2.02 -4.58
N ASN A 22 -31.53 2.38 -3.30
CA ASN A 22 -31.05 1.53 -2.19
C ASN A 22 -29.60 1.03 -2.27
N ILE A 23 -28.71 1.67 -1.51
CA ILE A 23 -27.35 1.17 -1.25
C ILE A 23 -27.46 0.01 -0.25
N ASN A 24 -27.97 -1.14 -0.72
CA ASN A 24 -27.66 -2.41 -0.10
C ASN A 24 -26.26 -2.80 -0.57
N ASN A 25 -25.37 -2.85 0.40
CA ASN A 25 -23.96 -3.15 0.30
C ASN A 25 -23.73 -4.59 -0.21
N HIS A 26 -23.96 -4.85 -1.49
CA HIS A 26 -23.58 -6.10 -2.16
C HIS A 26 -22.23 -5.92 -2.88
N ILE A 27 -21.16 -5.57 -2.17
CA ILE A 27 -19.78 -5.53 -2.71
C ILE A 27 -19.18 -6.95 -2.76
N TYR A 28 -19.98 -7.97 -3.11
CA TYR A 28 -19.54 -9.37 -3.23
C TYR A 28 -20.11 -10.09 -4.46
N SER A 29 -20.76 -9.39 -5.40
CA SER A 29 -21.41 -10.03 -6.56
C SER A 29 -20.50 -10.26 -7.78
N GLY A 30 -19.18 -10.07 -7.65
CA GLY A 30 -18.25 -10.12 -8.79
C GLY A 30 -17.08 -11.11 -8.68
N GLN A 31 -16.95 -11.83 -7.58
CA GLN A 31 -16.09 -13.01 -7.51
C GLN A 31 -17.01 -14.22 -7.47
N ASP A 32 -16.78 -15.20 -8.36
CA ASP A 32 -17.41 -16.51 -8.33
C ASP A 32 -17.11 -17.19 -6.99
N ARG A 33 -17.86 -16.82 -5.95
CA ARG A 33 -17.79 -17.47 -4.65
C ARG A 33 -18.43 -18.83 -4.84
N GLU A 34 -17.58 -19.85 -4.82
CA GLU A 34 -18.00 -21.24 -4.92
C GLU A 34 -18.90 -21.56 -3.73
N ARG A 35 -20.17 -21.88 -4.02
CA ARG A 35 -21.13 -22.33 -3.01
C ARG A 35 -20.71 -23.71 -2.53
N LEU A 36 -20.90 -23.98 -1.25
CA LEU A 36 -20.67 -25.31 -0.71
C LEU A 36 -21.61 -26.31 -1.38
N THR A 37 -21.07 -27.45 -1.76
CA THR A 37 -21.84 -28.57 -2.28
C THR A 37 -22.68 -29.20 -1.16
N ALA A 38 -23.71 -29.97 -1.53
CA ALA A 38 -24.55 -30.65 -0.55
C ALA A 38 -23.75 -31.58 0.39
N ALA A 39 -22.65 -32.15 -0.10
CA ALA A 39 -21.74 -32.99 0.68
C ALA A 39 -20.95 -32.18 1.72
N GLU A 40 -20.49 -30.97 1.37
CA GLU A 40 -19.73 -30.10 2.28
C GLU A 40 -20.64 -29.40 3.30
N VAL A 41 -21.90 -29.11 2.95
CA VAL A 41 -22.89 -28.56 3.88
C VAL A 41 -23.37 -29.61 4.89
N TRP A 42 -23.31 -30.91 4.56
CA TRP A 42 -23.87 -31.97 5.41
C TRP A 42 -23.21 -32.05 6.81
N PRO A 43 -21.88 -32.01 6.96
CA PRO A 43 -21.22 -31.92 8.27
C PRO A 43 -21.66 -30.72 9.10
N ILE A 44 -21.87 -29.56 8.46
CA ILE A 44 -22.36 -28.34 9.14
C ILE A 44 -23.77 -28.59 9.67
N LYS A 45 -24.65 -29.15 8.84
CA LYS A 45 -26.03 -29.52 9.23
C LYS A 45 -26.08 -30.55 10.35
N LEU A 46 -25.13 -31.49 10.39
CA LEU A 46 -25.03 -32.47 11.46
C LEU A 46 -24.71 -31.80 12.80
N LYS A 47 -23.72 -30.91 12.83
CA LYS A 47 -23.37 -30.13 14.03
C LYS A 47 -24.52 -29.24 14.50
N GLY A 48 -25.21 -28.58 13.57
CA GLY A 48 -26.38 -27.78 13.94
C GLY A 48 -27.53 -28.63 14.51
N ARG A 49 -27.73 -29.86 14.02
CA ARG A 49 -28.68 -30.81 14.63
C ARG A 49 -28.25 -31.25 16.02
N GLN A 50 -26.99 -31.61 16.20
CA GLN A 50 -26.44 -31.95 17.52
C GLN A 50 -26.69 -30.80 18.52
N LEU A 51 -26.50 -29.55 18.09
CA LEU A 51 -26.74 -28.39 18.94
C LEU A 51 -28.24 -28.16 19.26
N ILE A 52 -29.13 -28.43 18.31
CA ILE A 52 -30.58 -28.44 18.52
C ILE A 52 -30.96 -29.49 19.58
N ASP A 53 -30.41 -30.70 19.46
CA ASP A 53 -30.66 -31.80 20.38
C ASP A 53 -30.13 -31.50 21.79
N LEU A 54 -28.92 -30.91 21.89
CA LEU A 54 -28.30 -30.54 23.16
C LEU A 54 -29.02 -29.40 23.88
N LEU A 55 -29.49 -28.39 23.15
CA LEU A 55 -30.12 -27.21 23.75
C LEU A 55 -31.64 -27.31 23.89
N GLY A 56 -32.27 -28.30 23.25
CA GLY A 56 -33.73 -28.44 23.16
C GLY A 56 -34.41 -27.25 22.45
N LYS A 57 -33.67 -26.54 21.59
CA LYS A 57 -34.13 -25.30 20.92
C LYS A 57 -34.60 -25.57 19.51
N ASP A 58 -35.49 -24.72 19.01
CA ASP A 58 -35.92 -24.79 17.63
C ASP A 58 -34.80 -24.46 16.64
N SER A 59 -34.87 -25.08 15.46
CA SER A 59 -33.93 -24.90 14.35
C SER A 59 -33.68 -23.42 14.02
N VAL A 60 -34.71 -22.57 14.09
CA VAL A 60 -34.60 -21.13 13.81
C VAL A 60 -33.70 -20.42 14.84
N GLU A 61 -33.72 -20.83 16.10
CA GLU A 61 -32.92 -20.22 17.17
C GLU A 61 -31.44 -20.58 17.06
N VAL A 62 -31.12 -21.73 16.45
CA VAL A 62 -29.74 -22.18 16.24
C VAL A 62 -29.17 -21.59 14.94
N TRP A 63 -29.94 -21.63 13.85
CA TRP A 63 -29.46 -21.18 12.54
C TRP A 63 -29.57 -19.66 12.34
N GLY A 64 -30.50 -18.99 13.02
CA GLY A 64 -30.68 -17.54 12.95
C GLY A 64 -29.42 -16.76 13.32
N PRO A 65 -28.81 -17.00 14.50
CA PRO A 65 -27.56 -16.36 14.89
C PRO A 65 -26.40 -16.69 13.96
N LEU A 66 -26.33 -17.93 13.46
CA LEU A 66 -25.28 -18.31 12.51
C LEU A 66 -25.41 -17.51 11.20
N LYS A 67 -26.64 -17.33 10.72
CA LYS A 67 -26.95 -16.48 9.56
C LYS A 67 -26.61 -15.01 9.83
N GLU A 68 -26.86 -14.51 11.04
CA GLU A 68 -26.49 -13.13 11.39
C GLU A 68 -24.97 -12.91 11.41
N ILE A 69 -24.20 -13.90 11.88
CA ILE A 69 -22.73 -13.82 11.94
C ILE A 69 -22.11 -13.96 10.55
N LEU A 70 -22.57 -14.93 9.75
CA LEU A 70 -21.97 -15.23 8.44
C LEU A 70 -22.62 -14.45 7.29
N GLY A 71 -23.75 -13.78 7.54
CA GLY A 71 -24.55 -13.06 6.55
C GLY A 71 -25.45 -13.95 5.69
N GLU A 72 -25.17 -15.25 5.65
CA GLU A 72 -25.84 -16.22 4.76
C GLU A 72 -26.46 -17.38 5.55
N GLY A 73 -27.56 -17.93 5.04
CA GLY A 73 -28.20 -19.09 5.65
C GLY A 73 -27.35 -20.36 5.51
N HIS A 74 -27.59 -21.37 6.34
CA HIS A 74 -26.85 -22.64 6.32
C HIS A 74 -26.94 -23.42 4.99
N ASN A 75 -27.85 -23.06 4.08
CA ASN A 75 -27.97 -23.63 2.72
C ASN A 75 -27.28 -22.79 1.65
N GLU A 76 -26.81 -21.59 2.00
CA GLU A 76 -26.25 -20.59 1.08
C GLU A 76 -24.80 -20.24 1.44
N LEU A 77 -24.17 -21.06 2.28
CA LEU A 77 -22.80 -20.86 2.70
C LEU A 77 -21.82 -21.05 1.54
N PHE A 78 -20.79 -20.20 1.53
CA PHE A 78 -19.71 -20.24 0.55
C PHE A 78 -18.48 -20.96 1.10
N ARG A 79 -17.59 -21.41 0.21
CA ARG A 79 -16.39 -22.18 0.56
C ARG A 79 -15.44 -21.44 1.50
N ASP A 80 -15.36 -20.12 1.40
CA ASP A 80 -14.58 -19.28 2.31
C ASP A 80 -15.21 -19.14 3.71
N GLN A 81 -16.50 -19.50 3.86
CA GLN A 81 -17.24 -19.47 5.12
C GLN A 81 -17.30 -20.83 5.83
N GLU A 82 -16.97 -21.93 5.14
CA GLU A 82 -17.06 -23.30 5.65
C GLU A 82 -16.33 -23.49 6.99
N LYS A 83 -15.06 -23.09 7.04
CA LYS A 83 -14.22 -23.21 8.24
C LYS A 83 -14.77 -22.39 9.41
N ALA A 84 -15.29 -21.20 9.12
CA ALA A 84 -15.88 -20.33 10.14
C ALA A 84 -17.19 -20.93 10.69
N ALA A 85 -18.04 -21.46 9.81
CA ALA A 85 -19.27 -22.15 10.21
C ALA A 85 -19.00 -23.35 11.12
N HIS A 86 -17.99 -24.17 10.77
CA HIS A 86 -17.57 -25.28 11.62
C HIS A 86 -17.07 -24.83 12.98
N ALA A 87 -16.16 -23.85 13.03
CA ALA A 87 -15.60 -23.36 14.28
C ALA A 87 -16.66 -22.77 15.23
N ILE A 88 -17.62 -22.00 14.68
CA ILE A 88 -18.71 -21.42 15.47
C ILE A 88 -19.60 -22.52 16.06
N LEU A 89 -20.00 -23.49 15.24
CA LEU A 89 -20.85 -24.60 15.71
C LEU A 89 -20.14 -25.48 16.73
N ASP A 90 -18.85 -25.79 16.53
CA ASP A 90 -18.04 -26.55 17.49
C ASP A 90 -17.92 -25.83 18.83
N LEU A 91 -17.73 -24.50 18.80
CA LEU A 91 -17.70 -23.69 20.00
C LEU A 91 -19.04 -23.72 20.75
N TRP A 92 -20.15 -23.61 20.02
CA TRP A 92 -21.49 -23.66 20.62
C TRP A 92 -21.84 -25.04 21.18
N ILE A 93 -21.44 -26.12 20.51
CA ILE A 93 -21.59 -27.49 21.03
C ILE A 93 -20.79 -27.63 22.33
N ALA A 94 -19.51 -27.25 22.33
CA ALA A 94 -18.66 -27.29 23.52
C ALA A 94 -19.15 -26.37 24.66
N GLN A 95 -19.94 -25.34 24.34
CA GLN A 95 -20.61 -24.49 25.31
C GLN A 95 -21.87 -25.18 25.88
N ALA A 96 -22.69 -25.77 25.02
CA ALA A 96 -23.92 -26.47 25.42
C ALA A 96 -23.58 -27.65 26.34
N GLU A 97 -22.59 -28.47 25.97
CA GLU A 97 -22.10 -29.59 26.79
C GLU A 97 -21.59 -29.16 28.16
N ARG A 98 -21.05 -27.93 28.29
CA ARG A 98 -20.60 -27.37 29.58
C ARG A 98 -21.70 -26.76 30.43
N GLN A 99 -22.82 -26.33 29.82
CA GLN A 99 -23.95 -25.76 30.54
C GLN A 99 -24.70 -26.80 31.39
N ASP A 100 -24.65 -28.07 31.01
CA ASP A 100 -25.21 -29.17 31.81
C ASP A 100 -24.40 -29.47 33.09
N GLU A 101 -23.12 -29.05 33.17
CA GLU A 101 -22.23 -29.45 34.26
C GLU A 101 -21.89 -28.38 35.31
N ALA A 102 -21.92 -27.07 35.04
CA ALA A 102 -21.64 -26.07 36.09
C ALA A 102 -22.04 -24.61 35.79
N SER A 103 -22.83 -24.03 36.70
CA SER A 103 -22.80 -22.67 37.27
C SER A 103 -22.53 -21.41 36.39
N ALA A 104 -23.35 -20.38 36.63
CA ALA A 104 -23.35 -19.05 36.00
C ALA A 104 -22.00 -18.27 35.90
N GLY A 105 -20.92 -18.73 36.52
CA GLY A 105 -19.58 -18.11 36.44
C GLY A 105 -18.86 -18.39 35.11
N GLN A 106 -19.06 -19.56 34.50
CA GLN A 106 -18.35 -19.96 33.26
C GLN A 106 -18.93 -19.27 32.00
N GLN A 107 -20.20 -18.86 32.07
CA GLN A 107 -20.89 -18.19 30.97
C GLN A 107 -20.40 -16.75 30.76
N ALA A 108 -19.94 -16.07 31.83
CA ALA A 108 -19.34 -14.75 31.74
C ALA A 108 -17.95 -14.80 31.09
N ASP A 109 -17.12 -15.79 31.44
CA ASP A 109 -15.78 -15.95 30.87
C ASP A 109 -15.83 -16.31 29.38
N LEU A 110 -16.81 -17.12 28.96
CA LEU A 110 -17.02 -17.45 27.56
C LEU A 110 -17.49 -16.25 26.72
N LEU A 111 -18.36 -15.39 27.27
CA LEU A 111 -18.78 -14.15 26.61
C LEU A 111 -17.60 -13.18 26.43
N ILE A 112 -16.69 -13.12 27.41
CA ILE A 112 -15.44 -12.35 27.30
C ILE A 112 -14.58 -12.92 26.16
N GLN A 113 -14.38 -14.24 26.11
CA GLN A 113 -13.62 -14.89 25.03
C GLN A 113 -14.24 -14.67 23.64
N LEU A 114 -15.57 -14.74 23.52
CA LEU A 114 -16.28 -14.44 22.26
C LEU A 114 -16.09 -12.98 21.84
N SER A 115 -16.13 -12.05 22.79
CA SER A 115 -15.90 -10.63 22.50
C SER A 115 -14.45 -10.36 22.05
N GLU A 116 -13.49 -11.04 22.66
CA GLU A 116 -12.07 -10.94 22.29
C GLU A 116 -11.81 -11.58 20.91
N LEU A 117 -12.42 -12.73 20.65
CA LEU A 117 -12.32 -13.40 19.35
C LEU A 117 -12.95 -12.54 18.24
N LYS A 118 -14.08 -11.90 18.52
CA LYS A 118 -14.73 -10.96 17.60
C LYS A 118 -13.85 -9.74 17.34
N ALA A 119 -13.22 -9.18 18.37
CA ALA A 119 -12.27 -8.07 18.23
C ALA A 119 -11.09 -8.48 17.33
N LYS A 120 -10.45 -9.63 17.61
CA LYS A 120 -9.35 -10.17 16.79
C LYS A 120 -9.77 -10.43 15.35
N TYR A 121 -10.98 -10.94 15.13
CA TYR A 121 -11.51 -11.15 13.78
C TYR A 121 -11.69 -9.83 13.03
N THR A 122 -12.27 -8.81 13.68
CA THR A 122 -12.42 -7.49 13.05
C THR A 122 -11.09 -6.80 12.77
N GLU A 123 -10.11 -6.97 13.66
CA GLU A 123 -8.75 -6.50 13.45
C GLU A 123 -8.10 -7.21 12.25
N ALA A 124 -8.17 -8.54 12.19
CA ALA A 124 -7.67 -9.33 11.06
C ALA A 124 -8.35 -8.95 9.73
N GLN A 125 -9.65 -8.68 9.75
CA GLN A 125 -10.36 -8.22 8.55
C GLN A 125 -9.90 -6.82 8.11
N SER A 126 -9.58 -5.94 9.07
CA SER A 126 -9.05 -4.60 8.79
C SER A 126 -7.63 -4.66 8.21
N THR A 127 -6.77 -5.56 8.72
CA THR A 127 -5.41 -5.75 8.22
C THR A 127 -5.42 -6.38 6.82
N GLU A 128 -6.32 -7.34 6.56
CA GLU A 128 -6.50 -7.91 5.22
C GLU A 128 -6.93 -6.84 4.21
N LYS A 129 -7.90 -5.98 4.56
CA LYS A 129 -8.30 -4.86 3.71
C LYS A 129 -7.14 -3.90 3.43
N LYS A 130 -6.29 -3.64 4.43
CA LYS A 130 -5.10 -2.80 4.27
C LYS A 130 -4.08 -3.45 3.35
N LEU A 131 -3.81 -4.74 3.51
CA LEU A 131 -2.91 -5.51 2.64
C LEU A 131 -3.42 -5.56 1.20
N ARG A 132 -4.73 -5.76 0.98
CA ARG A 132 -5.33 -5.72 -0.35
C ARG A 132 -5.18 -4.35 -1.01
N LYS A 133 -5.37 -3.27 -0.26
CA LYS A 133 -5.11 -1.90 -0.77
C LYS A 133 -3.65 -1.70 -1.15
N GLN A 134 -2.72 -2.14 -0.30
CA GLN A 134 -1.29 -2.07 -0.60
C GLN A 134 -0.94 -2.88 -1.84
N HIS A 135 -1.50 -4.09 -1.99
CA HIS A 135 -1.28 -4.93 -3.16
C HIS A 135 -1.84 -4.29 -4.45
N ALA A 136 -3.00 -3.66 -4.38
CA ALA A 136 -3.57 -2.95 -5.53
C ALA A 136 -2.67 -1.76 -5.94
N GLU A 137 -2.18 -1.00 -4.96
CA GLU A 137 -1.28 0.13 -5.20
C GLU A 137 0.07 -0.31 -5.80
N THR A 138 0.67 -1.38 -5.28
CA THR A 138 1.93 -1.91 -5.84
C THR A 138 1.73 -2.45 -7.26
N THR A 139 0.60 -3.09 -7.53
CA THR A 139 0.26 -3.58 -8.87
C THR A 139 0.13 -2.42 -9.86
N GLU A 140 -0.53 -1.33 -9.47
CA GLU A 140 -0.67 -0.16 -10.36
C GLU A 140 0.69 0.52 -10.60
N ARG A 141 1.54 0.63 -9.57
CA ARG A 141 2.91 1.14 -9.73
C ARG A 141 3.73 0.29 -10.71
N LEU A 142 3.61 -1.05 -10.62
CA LEU A 142 4.29 -1.95 -11.55
C LEU A 142 3.80 -1.74 -12.99
N ARG A 143 2.48 -1.57 -13.17
CA ARG A 143 1.87 -1.29 -14.47
C ARG A 143 2.38 0.02 -15.08
N HIS A 144 2.46 1.08 -14.28
CA HIS A 144 3.02 2.36 -14.71
C HIS A 144 4.51 2.24 -15.07
N ALA A 145 5.31 1.54 -14.27
CA ALA A 145 6.71 1.31 -14.59
C ALA A 145 6.87 0.56 -15.92
N GLN A 146 6.07 -0.49 -16.14
CA GLN A 146 6.10 -1.25 -17.39
C GLN A 146 5.73 -0.40 -18.62
N GLN A 147 4.73 0.49 -18.48
CA GLN A 147 4.38 1.45 -19.53
C GLN A 147 5.54 2.42 -19.81
N ALA A 148 6.17 2.97 -18.76
CA ALA A 148 7.31 3.86 -18.91
C ALA A 148 8.47 3.16 -19.65
N TYR A 149 8.80 1.91 -19.30
CA TYR A 149 9.81 1.12 -20.00
C TYR A 149 9.50 0.97 -21.49
N SER A 150 8.26 0.62 -21.83
CA SER A 150 7.87 0.46 -23.24
C SER A 150 8.00 1.77 -24.04
N SER A 151 7.69 2.92 -23.41
CA SER A 151 7.84 4.23 -24.05
C SER A 151 9.31 4.60 -24.29
N LEU A 152 10.18 4.29 -23.31
CA LEU A 152 11.61 4.56 -23.41
C LEU A 152 12.27 3.66 -24.48
N GLU A 153 11.83 2.41 -24.58
CA GLU A 153 12.28 1.51 -25.64
C GLU A 153 11.87 2.01 -27.03
N GLN A 154 10.64 2.52 -27.19
CA GLN A 154 10.20 3.13 -28.46
C GLN A 154 11.05 4.35 -28.83
N LEU A 155 11.34 5.23 -27.86
CA LEU A 155 12.19 6.39 -28.06
C LEU A 155 13.61 5.97 -28.49
N HIS A 156 14.19 4.97 -27.84
CA HIS A 156 15.51 4.45 -28.20
C HIS A 156 15.54 3.87 -29.62
N ARG A 157 14.49 3.13 -30.01
CA ARG A 157 14.36 2.60 -31.38
C ARG A 157 14.28 3.74 -32.41
N GLN A 158 13.52 4.80 -32.13
CA GLN A 158 13.43 5.98 -33.01
C GLN A 158 14.77 6.70 -33.14
N GLN A 159 15.48 6.93 -32.03
CA GLN A 159 16.81 7.54 -32.05
C GLN A 159 17.80 6.71 -32.86
N THR A 160 17.80 5.39 -32.67
CA THR A 160 18.68 4.47 -33.41
C THR A 160 18.39 4.50 -34.92
N ALA A 161 17.10 4.51 -35.31
CA ALA A 161 16.70 4.63 -36.71
C ALA A 161 17.15 5.97 -37.32
N SER A 162 17.03 7.06 -36.58
CA SER A 162 17.48 8.39 -37.03
C SER A 162 19.00 8.46 -37.23
N LEU A 163 19.78 7.87 -36.31
CA LEU A 163 21.23 7.78 -36.42
C LEU A 163 21.66 6.93 -37.60
N ASN A 164 20.99 5.81 -37.86
CA ASN A 164 21.25 4.98 -39.03
C ASN A 164 20.93 5.71 -40.34
N THR A 165 19.89 6.53 -40.34
CA THR A 165 19.54 7.34 -41.52
C THR A 165 20.62 8.40 -41.78
N LEU A 166 21.06 9.12 -40.74
CA LEU A 166 22.14 10.11 -40.84
C LEU A 166 23.48 9.49 -41.25
N SER A 167 23.81 8.31 -40.72
CA SER A 167 25.04 7.60 -41.08
C SER A 167 25.02 7.16 -42.55
N HIS A 168 23.86 6.71 -43.05
CA HIS A 168 23.68 6.38 -44.45
C HIS A 168 23.80 7.63 -45.35
N GLN A 169 23.20 8.76 -44.96
CA GLN A 169 23.32 10.02 -45.69
C GLN A 169 24.79 10.51 -45.74
N LEU A 170 25.52 10.42 -44.63
CA LEU A 170 26.95 10.73 -44.59
C LEU A 170 27.76 9.84 -45.53
N ARG A 171 27.45 8.54 -45.57
CA ARG A 171 28.13 7.60 -46.45
C ARG A 171 27.84 7.90 -47.93
N GLN A 172 26.58 8.17 -48.26
CA GLN A 172 26.19 8.58 -49.62
C GLN A 172 26.86 9.90 -50.03
N ALA A 173 26.91 10.89 -49.14
CA ALA A 173 27.59 12.16 -49.41
C ALA A 173 29.10 11.96 -49.63
N GLN A 174 29.74 11.08 -48.85
CA GLN A 174 31.14 10.71 -49.06
C GLN A 174 31.38 10.01 -50.39
N GLU A 175 30.51 9.09 -50.79
CA GLU A 175 30.60 8.36 -52.06
C GLU A 175 30.29 9.27 -53.27
N ALA A 176 29.36 10.22 -53.12
CA ALA A 176 29.00 11.20 -54.16
C ALA A 176 30.02 12.34 -54.30
N THR A 177 30.92 12.53 -53.33
CA THR A 177 32.01 13.50 -53.45
C THR A 177 33.09 12.89 -54.35
N PRO A 178 33.29 13.36 -55.59
CA PRO A 178 34.38 12.88 -56.43
C PRO A 178 35.69 13.14 -55.68
N ARG A 179 36.62 12.18 -55.66
CA ARG A 179 37.96 12.36 -55.08
C ARG A 179 38.64 13.56 -55.73
N ALA A 180 38.41 14.76 -55.18
CA ALA A 180 39.07 15.97 -55.61
C ALA A 180 40.57 15.76 -55.36
N HIS A 181 41.35 15.87 -56.43
CA HIS A 181 42.79 15.69 -56.41
C HIS A 181 43.43 16.44 -55.24
N ALA A 182 44.29 15.74 -54.51
CA ALA A 182 44.90 16.18 -53.27
C ALA A 182 45.51 17.58 -53.40
N CYS A 183 44.78 18.58 -52.92
CA CYS A 183 45.30 19.91 -52.75
C CYS A 183 46.32 19.87 -51.61
N THR A 184 47.60 20.06 -51.90
CA THR A 184 48.70 19.95 -50.94
C THR A 184 48.62 21.01 -49.84
N SER A 185 47.95 22.15 -50.08
CA SER A 185 47.63 23.16 -49.06
C SER A 185 46.51 22.74 -48.10
N CYS A 186 45.65 21.78 -48.48
CA CYS A 186 44.64 21.21 -47.59
C CYS A 186 45.24 20.25 -46.56
N TYR A 187 46.44 19.71 -46.77
CA TYR A 187 47.09 18.79 -45.82
C TYR A 187 47.41 19.48 -44.47
N ALA A 188 47.79 20.76 -44.50
CA ALA A 188 48.02 21.53 -43.29
C ALA A 188 46.70 21.82 -42.54
N ALA A 189 45.60 22.04 -43.28
CA ALA A 189 44.28 22.26 -42.70
C ALA A 189 43.68 20.97 -42.11
N THR A 190 43.86 19.82 -42.77
CA THR A 190 43.40 18.52 -42.26
C THR A 190 44.14 18.12 -41.00
N HIS A 191 45.43 18.43 -40.90
CA HIS A 191 46.20 18.12 -39.68
C HIS A 191 45.75 18.98 -38.48
N LYS A 192 45.39 20.26 -38.70
CA LYS A 192 44.78 21.11 -37.68
C LYS A 192 43.37 20.65 -37.30
N LEU A 193 42.55 20.24 -38.27
CA LEU A 193 41.22 19.69 -37.98
C LEU A 193 41.31 18.37 -37.20
N ALA A 194 42.25 17.50 -37.54
CA ALA A 194 42.46 16.23 -36.84
C ALA A 194 42.90 16.44 -35.38
N SER A 195 43.73 17.44 -35.09
CA SER A 195 44.10 17.76 -33.70
C SER A 195 42.92 18.37 -32.93
N THR A 196 42.10 19.22 -33.55
CA THR A 196 40.90 19.78 -32.91
C THR A 196 39.83 18.72 -32.63
N ARG A 197 39.65 17.73 -33.51
CA ARG A 197 38.73 16.60 -33.25
C ARG A 197 39.17 15.79 -32.03
N LYS A 198 40.47 15.50 -31.91
CA LYS A 198 41.01 14.84 -30.72
C LYS A 198 40.80 15.69 -29.47
N GLY A 199 41.07 16.99 -29.55
CA GLY A 199 40.84 17.92 -28.44
C GLY A 199 39.38 17.98 -27.99
N LEU A 200 38.43 18.02 -28.93
CA LEU A 200 36.99 18.05 -28.65
C LEU A 200 36.52 16.75 -27.99
N VAL A 201 36.95 15.59 -28.49
CA VAL A 201 36.60 14.29 -27.91
C VAL A 201 37.14 14.18 -26.48
N THR A 202 38.40 14.56 -26.26
CA THR A 202 38.98 14.58 -24.91
C THR A 202 38.24 15.55 -23.99
N ALA A 203 37.86 16.74 -24.48
CA ALA A 203 37.08 17.70 -23.70
C ALA A 203 35.69 17.15 -23.32
N CYS A 204 34.98 16.48 -24.24
CA CYS A 204 33.69 15.86 -23.95
C CYS A 204 33.81 14.73 -22.91
N VAL A 205 34.83 13.88 -23.00
CA VAL A 205 35.07 12.81 -22.03
C VAL A 205 35.37 13.39 -20.64
N MET A 206 36.23 14.42 -20.58
CA MET A 206 36.57 15.07 -19.32
C MET A 206 35.37 15.80 -18.70
N ALA A 207 34.53 16.44 -19.52
CA ALA A 207 33.29 17.08 -19.05
C ALA A 207 32.30 16.05 -18.51
N GLY A 208 32.12 14.91 -19.20
CA GLY A 208 31.29 13.81 -18.72
C GLY A 208 31.76 13.24 -17.38
N LEU A 209 33.07 13.02 -17.22
CA LEU A 209 33.66 12.60 -15.95
C LEU A 209 33.46 13.63 -14.84
N ALA A 210 33.65 14.91 -15.13
CA ALA A 210 33.45 15.98 -14.14
C ALA A 210 32.01 16.04 -13.64
N ILE A 211 31.02 15.87 -14.53
CA ILE A 211 29.60 15.81 -14.17
C ILE A 211 29.34 14.59 -13.27
N ALA A 212 29.80 13.40 -13.67
CA ALA A 212 29.61 12.18 -12.89
C ALA A 212 30.21 12.29 -11.48
N VAL A 213 31.44 12.82 -11.36
CA VAL A 213 32.09 13.08 -10.07
C VAL A 213 31.30 14.07 -9.23
N SER A 214 30.78 15.14 -9.83
CA SER A 214 29.97 16.14 -9.13
C SER A 214 28.67 15.55 -8.58
N VAL A 215 28.00 14.68 -9.34
CA VAL A 215 26.77 14.00 -8.90
C VAL A 215 27.07 13.05 -7.73
N VAL A 216 28.13 12.24 -7.83
CA VAL A 216 28.51 11.29 -6.76
C VAL A 216 28.90 12.04 -5.48
N LEU A 217 29.70 13.10 -5.59
CA LEU A 217 30.08 13.94 -4.45
C LEU A 217 28.85 14.65 -3.86
N GLY A 218 27.96 15.18 -4.70
CA GLY A 218 26.70 15.80 -4.25
C GLY A 218 25.81 14.81 -3.48
N TYR A 219 25.65 13.60 -4.00
CA TYR A 219 24.83 12.55 -3.37
C TYR A 219 25.41 12.08 -2.04
N SER A 220 26.73 11.88 -1.96
CA SER A 220 27.40 11.51 -0.71
C SER A 220 27.29 12.60 0.36
N ASN A 221 27.40 13.88 -0.03
CA ASN A 221 27.23 15.00 0.88
C ASN A 221 25.77 15.14 1.36
N TYR A 222 24.80 14.88 0.48
CA TYR A 222 23.38 14.82 0.84
C TYR A 222 23.09 13.70 1.86
N GLN A 223 23.61 12.49 1.62
CA GLN A 223 23.51 11.37 2.56
C GLN A 223 24.16 11.68 3.92
N ALA A 224 25.34 12.31 3.91
CA ALA A 224 26.02 12.74 5.13
C ALA A 224 25.20 13.79 5.90
N SER A 225 24.60 14.76 5.21
CA SER A 225 23.74 15.78 5.83
C SER A 225 22.49 15.17 6.48
N LYS A 226 21.86 14.16 5.84
CA LYS A 226 20.74 13.43 6.45
C LYS A 226 21.16 12.69 7.71
N ARG A 227 22.29 11.99 7.68
CA ARG A 227 22.81 11.29 8.86
C ARG A 227 23.17 12.24 9.99
N ALA A 228 23.75 13.40 9.68
CA ALA A 228 24.02 14.45 10.65
C ALA A 228 22.73 14.99 11.29
N SER A 229 21.69 15.26 10.49
CA SER A 229 20.40 15.74 11.02
C SER A 229 19.70 14.70 11.92
N THR A 230 19.82 13.41 11.60
CA THR A 230 19.27 12.34 12.46
C THR A 230 20.10 12.10 13.72
N ALA A 231 21.43 12.26 13.64
CA ALA A 231 22.31 12.18 14.80
C ALA A 231 22.09 13.37 15.75
N GLU A 232 21.82 14.56 15.21
CA GLU A 232 21.50 15.74 16.02
C GLU A 232 20.17 15.58 16.76
N MET A 233 19.18 14.88 16.20
CA MET A 233 17.95 14.53 16.91
C MET A 233 18.18 13.52 18.05
N LEU A 234 19.14 12.60 17.90
CA LEU A 234 19.50 11.64 18.96
C LEU A 234 20.24 12.29 20.13
N VAL A 235 20.95 13.40 19.89
CA VAL A 235 21.64 14.18 20.95
C VAL A 235 20.66 15.04 21.76
N ARG A 236 19.44 15.28 21.27
CA ARG A 236 18.39 16.02 21.99
C ARG A 236 17.49 15.05 22.76
N SER A 237 18.06 14.40 23.78
CA SER A 237 17.34 13.57 24.75
C SER A 237 17.15 14.28 26.09
N CYS A 238 16.04 14.03 26.78
CA CYS A 238 15.92 14.40 28.19
C CYS A 238 16.48 13.28 29.06
N GLU A 239 17.22 13.61 30.11
CA GLU A 239 17.71 12.61 31.07
C GLU A 239 16.78 12.53 32.29
N PHE A 240 16.39 11.32 32.69
CA PHE A 240 15.64 11.08 33.92
C PHE A 240 16.20 9.85 34.64
N HIS A 241 16.69 10.04 35.87
CA HIS A 241 17.41 9.03 36.65
C HIS A 241 18.55 8.31 35.90
N GLY A 242 19.41 9.06 35.20
CA GLY A 242 20.56 8.49 34.50
C GLY A 242 20.24 7.79 33.18
N LYS A 243 18.99 7.85 32.72
CA LYS A 243 18.53 7.28 31.44
C LYS A 243 18.11 8.39 30.49
N ALA A 244 18.57 8.29 29.24
CA ALA A 244 18.18 9.19 28.17
C ALA A 244 16.83 8.77 27.56
N TYR A 245 15.92 9.73 27.40
CA TYR A 245 14.61 9.56 26.81
C TYR A 245 14.47 10.50 25.60
N SER A 246 13.87 10.01 24.53
CA SER A 246 13.61 10.82 23.34
C SER A 246 12.49 11.83 23.61
N ILE A 247 12.52 12.95 22.88
CA ILE A 247 11.43 13.92 22.85
C ILE A 247 10.11 13.20 22.51
N GLY A 248 9.08 13.46 23.31
CA GLY A 248 7.77 12.81 23.26
C GLY A 248 7.57 11.71 24.30
N SER A 249 8.64 11.18 24.90
CA SER A 249 8.57 10.17 25.96
C SER A 249 7.83 10.71 27.19
N ILE A 250 6.93 9.88 27.76
CA ILE A 250 6.17 10.19 28.97
C ILE A 250 6.59 9.23 30.07
N ILE A 251 6.85 9.75 31.25
CA ILE A 251 7.12 8.97 32.46
C ILE A 251 5.87 9.03 33.32
N ASP A 252 5.19 7.90 33.38
CA ASP A 252 4.05 7.67 34.27
C ASP A 252 4.58 7.43 35.69
N ASN A 253 4.29 8.36 36.59
CA ASN A 253 4.74 8.26 37.98
C ASN A 253 3.53 8.02 38.89
N PRO A 254 3.39 6.84 39.51
CA PRO A 254 2.22 6.53 40.35
C PRO A 254 2.14 7.37 41.64
N GLN A 255 3.15 8.19 41.94
CA GLN A 255 3.23 9.02 43.15
C GLN A 255 3.34 10.54 42.84
N ALA A 256 3.41 10.96 41.58
CA ALA A 256 3.55 12.36 41.18
C ALA A 256 2.85 12.63 39.84
N ASP A 257 2.83 13.89 39.39
CA ASP A 257 2.30 14.21 38.06
C ASP A 257 3.19 13.63 36.95
N ASP A 258 2.58 13.13 35.89
CA ASP A 258 3.28 12.61 34.71
C ASP A 258 4.14 13.70 34.06
N VAL A 259 5.33 13.34 33.60
CA VAL A 259 6.24 14.25 32.91
C VAL A 259 6.51 13.80 31.49
N GLN A 260 6.50 14.74 30.54
CA GLN A 260 6.84 14.51 29.14
C GLN A 260 8.09 15.27 28.75
N CYS A 261 9.00 14.59 28.05
CA CYS A 261 10.16 15.23 27.45
C CYS A 261 9.69 16.01 26.23
N VAL A 262 9.79 17.34 26.24
CA VAL A 262 9.37 18.17 25.11
C VAL A 262 10.54 18.97 24.54
N ALA A 263 10.48 19.22 23.24
CA ALA A 263 11.44 20.10 22.58
C ALA A 263 11.31 21.52 23.15
N SER A 264 12.44 22.16 23.47
CA SER A 264 12.44 23.56 23.85
C SER A 264 12.00 24.42 22.66
N PRO A 265 11.02 25.34 22.83
CA PRO A 265 10.50 26.16 21.74
C PRO A 265 11.55 27.12 21.14
N GLN A 266 12.66 27.33 21.85
CA GLN A 266 13.77 28.18 21.40
C GLN A 266 14.92 27.37 20.77
N GLY A 267 14.71 26.09 20.47
CA GLY A 267 15.75 25.23 19.89
C GLY A 267 16.87 24.82 20.85
N GLY A 268 16.71 25.08 22.16
CA GLY A 268 17.63 24.66 23.21
C GLY A 268 17.49 23.18 23.61
N GLN A 269 18.19 22.77 24.67
CA GLN A 269 18.08 21.41 25.22
C GLN A 269 16.61 21.10 25.59
N PRO A 270 16.13 19.88 25.29
CA PRO A 270 14.78 19.48 25.64
C PRO A 270 14.63 19.43 27.17
N ASN A 271 13.42 19.70 27.65
CA ASN A 271 13.13 19.77 29.09
C ASN A 271 11.90 18.93 29.43
N TRP A 272 11.86 18.44 30.67
CA TRP A 272 10.69 17.76 31.22
C TRP A 272 9.59 18.77 31.54
N GLN A 273 8.40 18.54 30.99
CA GLN A 273 7.20 19.31 31.32
C GLN A 273 6.14 18.42 31.95
N THR A 274 5.56 18.90 33.04
CA THR A 274 4.50 18.21 33.77
C THR A 274 3.19 18.24 32.98
N ILE A 275 2.64 17.07 32.68
CA ILE A 275 1.31 16.92 32.09
C ILE A 275 0.32 16.88 33.24
N LYS A 276 -0.51 17.93 33.37
CA LYS A 276 -1.66 17.85 34.29
C LYS A 276 -2.59 16.75 33.78
N PRO A 277 -2.99 15.78 34.63
CA PRO A 277 -3.95 14.76 34.23
C PRO A 277 -5.24 15.46 33.81
N THR A 278 -5.46 15.53 32.50
CA THR A 278 -6.71 16.05 31.95
C THR A 278 -7.75 15.03 32.34
N LYS A 279 -8.61 15.36 33.32
CA LYS A 279 -9.70 14.53 33.86
C LYS A 279 -10.28 13.65 32.76
N ARG A 280 -9.78 12.44 32.64
CA ARG A 280 -10.27 11.47 31.66
C ARG A 280 -11.61 11.03 32.22
N ALA A 281 -12.66 11.48 31.57
CA ALA A 281 -14.04 11.29 31.95
C ALA A 281 -14.28 9.85 32.40
N ALA A 282 -14.63 9.69 33.68
CA ALA A 282 -15.41 8.58 34.16
C ALA A 282 -16.79 8.65 33.48
N GLN A 283 -16.88 8.16 32.24
CA GLN A 283 -18.13 7.98 31.51
C GLN A 283 -18.03 6.71 30.64
N HIS A 284 -17.96 5.56 31.31
CA HIS A 284 -18.51 4.32 30.77
C HIS A 284 -19.66 3.87 31.68
N SER A 285 -20.72 4.68 31.71
CA SER A 285 -22.08 4.22 32.03
C SER A 285 -22.88 4.24 30.72
N ALA A 286 -23.30 3.05 30.27
CA ALA A 286 -24.41 2.90 29.33
C ALA A 286 -25.74 2.94 30.12
N PRO A 287 -26.94 2.97 29.49
CA PRO A 287 -27.32 3.25 28.10
C PRO A 287 -28.48 4.28 27.97
N ALA A 288 -28.70 4.87 26.79
CA ALA A 288 -30.03 5.42 26.44
C ALA A 288 -30.26 5.49 24.92
N LYS A 289 -31.24 4.72 24.46
CA LYS A 289 -31.86 4.80 23.14
C LYS A 289 -32.57 6.15 22.99
N SER A 290 -32.31 6.88 21.91
CA SER A 290 -33.33 7.74 21.30
C SER A 290 -33.07 7.93 19.81
N ARG A 291 -34.17 8.14 19.09
CA ARG A 291 -34.38 7.92 17.66
C ARG A 291 -34.71 9.27 17.02
N ALA A 292 -34.27 9.43 15.76
CA ALA A 292 -34.90 10.15 14.65
C ALA A 292 -34.50 11.62 14.30
N LYS A 293 -34.25 11.76 12.98
CA LYS A 293 -34.72 12.77 11.99
C LYS A 293 -33.82 13.96 11.58
N HIS A 294 -33.31 13.83 10.35
CA HIS A 294 -33.33 14.72 9.17
C HIS A 294 -33.20 16.26 9.27
N ALA A 295 -32.23 16.82 8.53
CA ALA A 295 -32.34 17.85 7.46
C ALA A 295 -30.91 18.09 6.87
N ARG A 296 -30.56 17.86 5.60
CA ARG A 296 -30.80 18.54 4.28
C ARG A 296 -30.11 19.92 4.05
N HIS A 297 -29.25 19.92 3.02
CA HIS A 297 -28.83 20.98 2.06
C HIS A 297 -27.72 22.02 2.39
N ALA A 298 -26.54 21.84 1.75
CA ALA A 298 -25.81 22.68 0.74
C ALA A 298 -25.57 24.20 0.99
N PRO A 299 -24.63 24.92 0.30
CA PRO A 299 -23.91 24.59 -0.94
C PRO A 299 -22.39 24.96 -1.00
N ALA A 300 -21.87 24.81 -2.22
CA ALA A 300 -20.50 24.94 -2.72
C ALA A 300 -19.82 26.31 -2.55
N HIS A 301 -18.47 26.27 -2.50
CA HIS A 301 -17.63 27.24 -3.19
C HIS A 301 -16.37 26.57 -3.76
N SER A 302 -16.07 26.94 -4.99
CA SER A 302 -15.03 26.46 -5.88
C SER A 302 -13.82 27.42 -5.96
N VAL A 303 -12.74 26.91 -6.59
CA VAL A 303 -11.67 27.62 -7.36
C VAL A 303 -10.32 27.86 -6.62
N PRO A 304 -9.12 27.76 -7.27
CA PRO A 304 -8.59 26.74 -8.19
C PRO A 304 -7.17 26.23 -7.79
N ALA A 305 -6.63 25.35 -8.63
CA ALA A 305 -5.30 24.76 -8.57
C ALA A 305 -4.14 25.70 -8.96
N GLN A 306 -2.95 25.44 -8.41
CA GLN A 306 -1.66 25.67 -9.07
C GLN A 306 -0.76 24.44 -8.86
N PRO A 307 0.01 24.00 -9.87
CA PRO A 307 0.81 22.79 -9.80
C PRO A 307 2.22 23.10 -9.30
N THR A 308 2.70 22.30 -8.35
CA THR A 308 4.15 22.19 -8.08
C THR A 308 4.57 20.79 -8.50
N GLU A 309 5.32 20.73 -9.58
CA GLU A 309 6.04 19.54 -10.02
C GLU A 309 6.97 19.09 -8.88
N GLN A 310 6.74 17.88 -8.37
CA GLN A 310 7.66 17.22 -7.45
C GLN A 310 7.93 15.82 -8.01
N GLU A 311 8.92 15.79 -8.89
CA GLU A 311 9.57 14.60 -9.41
C GLU A 311 10.15 13.81 -8.22
N THR A 312 9.51 12.69 -7.89
CA THR A 312 9.98 11.76 -6.86
C THR A 312 10.69 10.61 -7.56
N GLU A 313 12.02 10.71 -7.60
CA GLU A 313 12.94 9.69 -8.08
C GLU A 313 12.86 8.45 -7.17
N ALA A 314 12.45 7.32 -7.74
CA ALA A 314 12.35 6.04 -7.07
C ALA A 314 13.74 5.40 -6.91
N VAL A 315 14.10 5.14 -5.66
CA VAL A 315 15.27 4.35 -5.25
C VAL A 315 15.13 2.90 -5.76
N VAL A 316 16.02 2.48 -6.64
CA VAL A 316 16.24 1.07 -7.01
C VAL A 316 17.20 0.45 -5.98
N PRO A 317 16.90 -0.70 -5.36
CA PRO A 317 17.87 -1.45 -4.58
C PRO A 317 18.78 -2.27 -5.51
N GLU A 318 20.07 -2.00 -5.41
CA GLU A 318 21.16 -2.73 -6.09
C GLU A 318 21.30 -4.13 -5.49
N SER A 319 21.09 -5.14 -6.31
CA SER A 319 21.36 -6.54 -6.00
C SER A 319 22.86 -6.82 -6.07
N ASN A 320 23.43 -7.24 -4.94
CA ASN A 320 24.81 -7.67 -4.76
C ASN A 320 25.08 -9.03 -5.42
N PRO A 321 26.01 -9.16 -6.40
CA PRO A 321 26.43 -10.46 -6.91
C PRO A 321 27.80 -10.84 -6.30
N GLN A 322 27.77 -11.34 -5.06
CA GLN A 322 28.83 -12.21 -4.55
C GLN A 322 28.20 -13.23 -3.61
N LEU A 323 27.85 -14.39 -4.16
CA LEU A 323 27.98 -15.73 -3.57
C LEU A 323 27.33 -16.74 -4.52
N PHE A 324 28.14 -17.74 -4.91
CA PHE A 324 27.94 -18.83 -5.88
C PHE A 324 28.25 -18.51 -7.34
#